data_AF-A0A1H5JIS9-F1
#
_entry.id   AF-A0A1H5JIS9-F1
#
_cell.length_a   1.000
_cell.length_b   1.000
_cell.length_c   1.000
_cell.angle_alpha   90.00
_cell.angle_beta   90.00
_cell.angle_gamma   90.00
#
_symmetry.space_group_name_H-M   'P 1'
#
loop_
_entity.id
_entity.type
_entity.pdbx_description
1 polymer ?
#
loop_
_entity_poly.entity_id
_entity_poly.type
_entity_poly.pdbx_seq_one_letter_code
_entity_poly.pdbx_strand_id
1 'polypeptide(L)'
;MSEIAVTSYTELIAGINAQREALGVRMSDFDDLAGFPAGLTGKAFGMLQVKRLGPEKLFDALRAAGLRLKLEPDPEQLEKMKQRIADNFNPRQANQARACHSSTTPSSAVLTRVFKAMGRSGGKERWRRKSKKDISAHMRMMVMARERKRRKAKRLANQRRLRAKLAEQAGAQI
;
A
#
# COMPACT_ATOMS: atom_id res chain seq x y z
N MET A 1 26.83 -3.35 -38.13
CA MET A 1 25.96 -2.67 -37.14
C MET A 1 26.85 -2.28 -35.98
N SER A 2 27.00 -0.99 -35.71
CA SER A 2 27.77 -0.51 -34.56
C SER A 2 27.10 -1.01 -33.27
N GLU A 3 27.91 -1.54 -32.36
CA GLU A 3 27.42 -1.88 -31.01
C GLU A 3 27.20 -0.56 -30.25
N ILE A 4 25.98 -0.35 -29.76
CA ILE A 4 25.66 0.80 -28.91
C ILE A 4 25.81 0.33 -27.47
N ALA A 5 26.82 0.84 -26.76
CA ALA A 5 26.95 0.63 -25.33
C ALA A 5 25.84 1.40 -24.62
N VAL A 6 25.01 0.69 -23.85
CA VAL A 6 23.89 1.26 -23.10
C VAL A 6 24.18 1.06 -21.62
N THR A 7 24.36 2.16 -20.90
CA THR A 7 24.70 2.16 -19.47
C THR A 7 23.49 2.49 -18.59
N SER A 8 22.47 3.15 -19.16
CA SER A 8 21.29 3.60 -18.43
C SER A 8 19.99 3.17 -19.10
N TYR A 9 18.91 3.10 -18.32
CA TYR A 9 17.57 2.83 -18.84
C TYR A 9 17.13 3.91 -19.85
N THR A 10 17.52 5.17 -19.65
CA THR A 10 17.19 6.26 -20.57
C THR A 10 17.86 6.07 -21.93
N GLU A 11 19.14 5.69 -21.94
CA GLU A 11 19.86 5.32 -23.17
C GLU A 11 19.22 4.10 -23.85
N LEU A 12 18.76 3.11 -23.09
CA LEU A 12 18.07 1.94 -23.65
C LEU A 12 16.79 2.35 -24.39
N ILE A 13 15.95 3.16 -23.75
CA ILE A 13 14.70 3.65 -24.34
C ILE A 13 14.98 4.55 -25.55
N ALA A 14 16.01 5.39 -25.48
CA ALA A 14 16.45 6.21 -26.61
C ALA A 14 16.91 5.35 -27.78
N GLY A 15 17.70 4.29 -27.53
CA GLY A 15 18.15 3.35 -28.54
C GLY A 15 17.00 2.58 -29.20
N ILE A 16 16.01 2.14 -28.42
CA ILE A 16 14.79 1.52 -28.96
C ILE A 16 14.02 2.51 -29.84
N ASN A 17 13.85 3.76 -29.39
CA ASN A 17 13.13 4.77 -30.17
C ASN A 17 13.88 5.14 -31.47
N ALA A 18 15.20 5.29 -31.42
CA ALA A 18 16.03 5.54 -32.59
C ALA A 18 15.93 4.40 -33.61
N GLN A 19 15.91 3.14 -33.14
CA GLN A 19 15.73 1.98 -34.01
C GLN A 19 14.33 1.94 -34.63
N ARG A 20 13.28 2.24 -33.85
CA ARG A 20 11.90 2.36 -34.35
C ARG A 20 11.79 3.41 -35.46
N GLU A 21 12.43 4.57 -35.25
CA GLU A 21 12.48 5.68 -36.21
C GLU A 21 13.25 5.28 -37.47
N ALA A 22 14.39 4.60 -37.33
CA ALA A 22 15.17 4.09 -38.46
C ALA A 22 14.40 3.06 -39.30
N LEU A 23 13.52 2.26 -38.67
CA LEU A 23 12.62 1.33 -39.35
C LEU A 23 11.39 2.03 -39.98
N GLY A 24 11.17 3.32 -39.71
CA GLY A 24 10.00 4.06 -40.21
C GLY A 24 8.67 3.62 -39.60
N VAL A 25 8.69 2.94 -38.45
CA VAL A 25 7.47 2.39 -37.81
C VAL A 25 6.73 3.48 -37.03
N ARG A 26 5.44 3.67 -37.33
CA ARG A 26 4.59 4.61 -36.60
C ARG A 26 4.38 4.13 -35.16
N MET A 27 4.10 5.07 -34.24
CA MET A 27 3.90 4.72 -32.83
C MET A 27 2.69 3.79 -32.61
N SER A 28 1.62 3.95 -33.39
CA SER A 28 0.44 3.08 -33.36
C SER A 28 0.80 1.65 -33.74
N ASP A 29 1.52 1.49 -34.84
CA ASP A 29 1.87 0.18 -35.39
C ASP A 29 2.88 -0.51 -34.47
N PHE A 30 3.74 0.27 -33.81
CA PHE A 30 4.64 -0.23 -32.78
C PHE A 30 3.89 -0.71 -31.54
N ASP A 31 2.84 -0.02 -31.10
CA ASP A 31 1.98 -0.49 -30.01
C ASP A 31 1.36 -1.85 -30.37
N ASP A 32 0.86 -2.02 -31.60
CA ASP A 32 0.28 -3.28 -32.08
C ASP A 32 1.32 -4.41 -32.14
N LEU A 33 2.50 -4.14 -32.72
CA LEU A 33 3.60 -5.10 -32.82
C LEU A 33 4.13 -5.54 -31.45
N ALA A 34 4.17 -4.63 -30.48
CA ALA A 34 4.64 -4.90 -29.12
C ALA A 34 3.53 -5.47 -28.20
N GLY A 35 2.28 -5.59 -28.67
CA GLY A 35 1.15 -6.00 -27.84
C GLY A 35 0.89 -5.02 -26.68
N PHE A 36 1.03 -3.72 -26.95
CA PHE A 36 0.78 -2.64 -26.02
C PHE A 36 -0.63 -2.09 -26.17
N PRO A 37 -1.23 -1.57 -25.09
CA PRO A 37 -2.43 -0.77 -25.22
C PRO A 37 -2.12 0.53 -25.98
N ALA A 38 -3.03 0.93 -26.87
CA ALA A 38 -2.87 2.11 -27.71
C ALA A 38 -2.44 3.37 -26.93
N GLY A 39 -1.39 4.04 -27.42
CA GLY A 39 -0.84 5.26 -26.85
C GLY A 39 0.13 5.02 -25.68
N LEU A 40 0.44 3.77 -25.32
CA LEU A 40 1.47 3.47 -24.32
C LEU A 40 2.85 3.89 -24.82
N THR A 41 3.16 3.65 -26.10
CA THR A 41 4.43 4.05 -26.70
C THR A 41 4.65 5.55 -26.55
N GLY A 42 3.64 6.39 -26.80
CA GLY A 42 3.77 7.85 -26.60
C GLY A 42 4.10 8.25 -25.16
N LYS A 43 3.61 7.49 -24.16
CA LYS A 43 3.88 7.75 -22.73
C LYS A 43 5.24 7.22 -22.27
N ALA A 44 5.71 6.12 -22.87
CA ALA A 44 6.94 5.45 -22.50
C ALA A 44 8.17 6.03 -23.22
N PHE A 45 8.04 6.37 -24.51
CA PHE A 45 9.12 6.85 -25.37
C PHE A 45 9.06 8.37 -25.62
N GLY A 46 8.01 9.06 -25.18
CA GLY A 46 7.93 10.52 -25.28
C GLY A 46 8.98 11.23 -24.44
N MET A 47 9.31 12.49 -24.79
CA MET A 47 10.36 13.29 -24.13
C MET A 47 10.24 13.35 -22.60
N LEU A 48 9.02 13.38 -22.07
CA LEU A 48 8.75 13.48 -20.64
C LEU A 48 8.70 12.12 -19.92
N GLN A 49 8.75 10.99 -20.65
CA GLN A 49 8.67 9.61 -20.14
C GLN A 49 7.76 9.45 -18.91
N VAL A 50 6.47 9.73 -19.09
CA VAL A 50 5.47 9.73 -18.00
C VAL A 50 5.35 8.34 -17.34
N LYS A 51 5.64 7.27 -18.08
CA LYS A 51 5.52 5.90 -17.58
C LYS A 51 6.76 5.07 -17.93
N ARG A 52 7.30 4.34 -16.95
CA ARG A 52 8.35 3.35 -17.15
C ARG A 52 7.77 2.02 -17.60
N LEU A 53 8.46 1.33 -18.50
CA LEU A 53 8.10 -0.02 -18.92
C LEU A 53 8.52 -1.00 -17.83
N GLY A 54 7.61 -1.92 -17.50
CA GLY A 54 7.97 -3.09 -16.71
C GLY A 54 8.90 -4.01 -17.52
N PRO A 55 9.61 -4.94 -16.86
CA PRO A 55 10.58 -5.82 -17.52
C PRO A 55 9.96 -6.62 -18.68
N GLU A 56 8.77 -7.18 -18.50
CA GLU A 56 8.05 -7.93 -19.56
C GLU A 56 7.82 -7.06 -20.80
N LYS A 57 7.26 -5.86 -20.59
CA LYS A 57 6.95 -4.92 -21.66
C LYS A 57 8.20 -4.34 -22.32
N LEU A 58 9.29 -4.22 -21.58
CA LEU A 58 10.59 -3.82 -22.13
C LEU A 58 11.10 -4.85 -23.14
N PHE A 59 10.98 -6.15 -22.85
CA PHE A 59 11.36 -7.21 -23.79
C PHE A 59 10.44 -7.28 -25.01
N ASP A 60 9.14 -7.05 -24.82
CA ASP A 60 8.20 -6.95 -25.95
C ASP A 60 8.58 -5.78 -26.89
N ALA A 61 8.95 -4.62 -26.34
CA ALA A 61 9.45 -3.48 -27.12
C ALA A 61 10.76 -3.81 -27.86
N LEU A 62 11.71 -4.50 -27.21
CA LEU A 62 12.97 -4.91 -27.85
C LEU A 62 12.70 -5.86 -29.03
N ARG A 63 11.80 -6.83 -28.87
CA ARG A 63 11.38 -7.74 -29.94
C ARG A 63 10.72 -6.99 -31.09
N ALA A 64 9.79 -6.08 -30.79
CA ALA A 64 9.11 -5.26 -31.80
C ALA A 64 10.09 -4.35 -32.57
N ALA A 65 11.14 -3.85 -31.91
CA ALA A 65 12.19 -3.06 -32.54
C ALA A 65 13.26 -3.90 -33.27
N GLY A 66 13.17 -5.24 -33.23
CA GLY A 66 14.17 -6.14 -33.82
C GLY A 66 15.53 -6.09 -33.11
N LEU A 67 15.56 -5.70 -31.84
CA LEU A 67 16.77 -5.55 -31.04
C LEU A 67 16.99 -6.77 -30.13
N ARG A 68 18.27 -7.05 -29.85
CA ARG A 68 18.71 -8.02 -28.84
C ARG A 68 19.55 -7.32 -27.79
N LEU A 69 19.44 -7.75 -26.54
CA LEU A 69 20.24 -7.24 -25.43
C LEU A 69 21.38 -8.23 -25.14
N LYS A 70 22.62 -7.75 -25.15
CA LYS A 70 23.80 -8.51 -24.73
C LYS A 70 24.23 -7.96 -23.38
N LEU A 71 24.35 -8.84 -22.38
CA LEU A 71 24.86 -8.48 -21.07
C LEU A 71 26.38 -8.66 -21.08
N GLU A 72 27.09 -7.58 -20.77
CA GLU A 72 28.52 -7.57 -20.62
C GLU A 72 28.87 -7.19 -19.18
N PRO A 73 29.75 -7.94 -18.51
CA PRO A 73 30.18 -7.58 -17.17
C PRO A 73 31.01 -6.29 -17.22
N ASP A 74 30.54 -5.26 -16.50
CA ASP A 74 31.32 -4.06 -16.26
C ASP A 74 32.47 -4.39 -15.27
N PRO A 75 33.75 -4.30 -15.70
CA PRO A 75 34.88 -4.66 -14.86
C PRO A 75 34.95 -3.80 -13.59
N GLU A 76 34.59 -2.52 -13.66
CA GLU A 76 34.63 -1.62 -12.50
C GLU A 76 33.59 -2.01 -11.44
N GLN A 77 32.39 -2.38 -11.88
CA GLN A 77 31.32 -2.82 -10.97
C GLN A 77 31.62 -4.19 -10.39
N LEU A 78 32.23 -5.07 -11.17
CA LEU A 78 32.72 -6.36 -10.67
C LEU A 78 33.77 -6.18 -9.57
N GLU A 79 34.72 -5.26 -9.74
CA GLU A 79 35.71 -4.96 -8.71
C GLU A 79 35.07 -4.39 -7.44
N LYS A 80 34.16 -3.42 -7.57
CA LYS A 80 33.39 -2.87 -6.43
C LYS A 80 32.59 -3.95 -5.71
N MET A 81 31.98 -4.87 -6.45
CA MET A 81 31.24 -5.99 -5.87
C MET A 81 32.18 -6.95 -5.13
N LYS A 82 33.33 -7.31 -5.71
CA LYS A 82 34.35 -8.15 -5.06
C LYS A 82 34.88 -7.51 -3.78
N GLN A 83 35.16 -6.19 -3.80
CA GLN A 83 35.57 -5.44 -2.61
C GLN A 83 34.51 -5.51 -1.51
N ARG A 84 33.23 -5.27 -1.83
CA ARG A 84 32.15 -5.38 -0.84
C ARG A 84 32.01 -6.78 -0.25
N ILE A 85 32.19 -7.82 -1.05
CA ILE A 85 32.16 -9.20 -0.58
C ILE A 85 33.32 -9.45 0.39
N ALA A 86 34.52 -8.95 0.07
CA ALA A 86 35.70 -9.05 0.94
C ALA A 86 35.52 -8.31 2.27
N ASP A 87 34.83 -7.17 2.27
CA ASP A 87 34.52 -6.37 3.47
C ASP A 87 33.44 -6.98 4.37
N ASN A 88 33.11 -8.28 4.20
CA ASN A 88 32.03 -8.98 4.91
C ASN A 88 30.68 -8.26 4.78
N PHE A 89 30.23 -8.03 3.54
CA PHE A 89 28.90 -7.47 3.25
C PHE A 89 27.82 -8.11 4.14
N ASN A 90 27.30 -7.34 5.09
CA ASN A 90 26.21 -7.78 5.94
C ASN A 90 24.89 -7.59 5.15
N PRO A 91 24.27 -8.66 4.64
CA PRO A 91 23.03 -8.52 3.90
C PRO A 91 21.99 -7.86 4.79
N ARG A 92 21.18 -6.99 4.20
CA ARG A 92 20.08 -6.34 4.93
C ARG A 92 19.18 -7.45 5.50
N GLN A 93 19.22 -7.61 6.81
CA GLN A 93 18.38 -8.59 7.49
C GLN A 93 16.92 -8.14 7.33
N ALA A 94 15.98 -9.07 7.13
CA ALA A 94 14.55 -8.75 7.06
C ALA A 94 14.08 -7.96 8.30
N ASN A 95 14.72 -8.22 9.43
CA ASN A 95 14.46 -7.62 10.74
C ASN A 95 15.01 -6.17 10.86
N GLN A 96 15.86 -5.73 9.91
CA GLN A 96 16.32 -4.34 9.76
C GLN A 96 15.38 -3.50 8.89
N ALA A 97 14.22 -4.03 8.48
CA ALA A 97 13.09 -3.18 8.18
C ALA A 97 12.83 -2.36 9.47
N ARG A 98 12.90 -1.02 9.38
CA ARG A 98 12.77 -0.15 10.56
C ARG A 98 11.56 -0.61 11.36
N ALA A 99 11.74 -0.89 12.66
CA ALA A 99 10.73 -1.51 13.52
C ALA A 99 9.39 -0.73 13.64
N CYS A 100 9.27 0.41 12.96
CA CYS A 100 8.09 1.26 12.93
C CYS A 100 7.64 1.66 11.50
N HIS A 101 8.14 0.99 10.45
CA HIS A 101 7.58 1.11 9.09
C HIS A 101 6.48 0.08 8.85
N SER A 102 5.52 -0.03 9.78
CA SER A 102 4.16 -0.33 9.35
C SER A 102 3.74 0.84 8.44
N SER A 103 3.06 0.59 7.32
CA SER A 103 2.26 1.64 6.68
C SER A 103 1.53 2.36 7.80
N THR A 104 1.85 3.63 8.07
CA THR A 104 1.27 4.36 9.19
C THR A 104 -0.22 4.19 9.03
N THR A 105 -0.85 3.37 9.86
CA THR A 105 -2.30 3.24 9.83
C THR A 105 -2.79 4.67 9.90
N PRO A 106 -3.59 5.14 8.94
CA PRO A 106 -4.07 6.51 8.93
C PRO A 106 -4.47 6.86 10.35
N SER A 107 -4.04 8.02 10.83
CA SER A 107 -4.13 8.34 12.27
C SER A 107 -5.51 7.99 12.79
N SER A 108 -5.60 7.54 14.05
CA SER A 108 -6.89 7.14 14.64
C SER A 108 -7.97 8.20 14.42
N ALA A 109 -7.59 9.48 14.32
CA ALA A 109 -8.44 10.60 13.92
C ALA A 109 -8.97 10.51 12.48
N VAL A 110 -8.14 10.20 11.48
CA VAL A 110 -8.55 10.00 10.08
C VAL A 110 -9.48 8.79 9.96
N LEU A 111 -9.10 7.66 10.58
CA LEU A 111 -9.93 6.46 10.58
C LEU A 111 -11.27 6.72 11.29
N THR A 112 -11.26 7.40 12.43
CA THR A 112 -12.49 7.75 13.13
C THR A 112 -13.36 8.66 12.29
N ARG A 113 -12.82 9.67 11.59
CA ARG A 113 -13.64 10.59 10.77
C ARG A 113 -14.30 9.86 9.61
N VAL A 114 -13.53 9.08 8.87
CA VAL A 114 -13.99 8.38 7.66
C VAL A 114 -14.91 7.21 8.02
N PHE A 115 -14.50 6.32 8.94
CA PHE A 115 -15.33 5.17 9.32
C PHE A 115 -16.57 5.56 10.13
N LYS A 116 -16.54 6.63 10.92
CA LYS A 116 -17.75 7.11 11.61
C LYS A 116 -18.76 7.67 10.63
N ALA A 117 -18.32 8.34 9.56
CA ALA A 117 -19.21 8.80 8.49
C ALA A 117 -19.87 7.61 7.77
N MET A 118 -19.07 6.62 7.36
CA MET A 118 -19.57 5.39 6.72
C MET A 118 -20.48 4.56 7.64
N GLY A 119 -20.14 4.45 8.93
CA GLY A 119 -20.98 3.76 9.91
C GLY A 119 -22.31 4.48 10.14
N ARG A 120 -22.33 5.82 10.12
CA ARG A 120 -23.55 6.62 10.21
C ARG A 120 -24.46 6.44 8.98
N SER A 121 -23.90 6.47 7.77
CA SER A 121 -24.70 6.28 6.55
C SER A 121 -25.27 4.86 6.47
N GLY A 122 -24.44 3.84 6.70
CA GLY A 122 -24.89 2.44 6.73
C GLY A 122 -25.91 2.16 7.84
N GLY A 123 -25.74 2.79 9.01
CA GLY A 123 -26.71 2.74 10.10
C GLY A 123 -28.07 3.31 9.70
N LYS A 124 -28.10 4.51 9.12
CA LYS A 124 -29.34 5.15 8.65
C LYS A 124 -30.08 4.29 7.63
N GLU A 125 -29.36 3.74 6.66
CA GLU A 125 -29.94 2.88 5.63
C GLU A 125 -30.52 1.59 6.23
N ARG A 126 -29.79 0.96 7.17
CA ARG A 126 -30.29 -0.21 7.91
C ARG A 126 -31.57 0.10 8.68
N TRP A 127 -31.67 1.29 9.30
CA TRP A 127 -32.87 1.72 10.01
C TRP A 127 -34.06 1.96 9.08
N ARG A 128 -33.82 2.54 7.90
CA ARG A 128 -34.87 2.75 6.89
C ARG A 128 -35.50 1.43 6.40
N ARG A 129 -34.69 0.37 6.28
CA ARG A 129 -35.14 -0.95 5.81
C ARG A 129 -35.82 -1.81 6.87
N LYS A 130 -35.81 -1.41 8.15
CA LYS A 130 -36.43 -2.22 9.23
C LYS A 130 -37.94 -2.05 9.28
N SER A 131 -38.65 -3.15 9.53
CA SER A 131 -40.09 -3.09 9.82
C SER A 131 -40.36 -2.42 11.17
N LYS A 132 -41.60 -1.92 11.38
CA LYS A 132 -42.01 -1.34 12.67
C LYS A 132 -41.84 -2.32 13.84
N LYS A 133 -42.11 -3.62 13.61
CA LYS A 133 -41.93 -4.68 14.63
C LYS A 133 -40.46 -4.84 15.02
N ASP A 134 -39.55 -4.84 14.04
CA ASP A 134 -38.11 -4.95 14.29
C ASP A 134 -37.54 -3.71 14.98
N ILE A 135 -38.04 -2.52 14.63
CA ILE A 135 -37.70 -1.26 15.30
C ILE A 135 -38.09 -1.36 16.78
N SER A 136 -39.33 -1.76 17.08
CA SER A 136 -39.82 -1.92 18.46
C SER A 136 -39.02 -2.95 19.26
N ALA A 137 -38.71 -4.11 18.68
CA ALA A 137 -37.86 -5.12 19.30
C ALA A 137 -36.44 -4.57 19.58
N HIS A 138 -35.85 -3.86 18.63
CA HIS A 138 -34.53 -3.26 18.78
C HIS A 138 -34.51 -2.17 19.86
N MET A 139 -35.54 -1.32 19.93
CA MET A 139 -35.66 -0.32 20.99
C MET A 139 -35.77 -0.96 22.37
N ARG A 140 -36.55 -2.03 22.52
CA ARG A 140 -36.63 -2.81 23.77
C ARG A 140 -35.25 -3.35 24.18
N MET A 141 -34.51 -3.93 23.23
CA MET A 141 -33.14 -4.39 23.49
C MET A 141 -32.21 -3.24 23.93
N MET A 142 -32.29 -2.07 23.29
CA MET A 142 -31.49 -0.90 23.68
C MET A 142 -31.80 -0.42 25.11
N VAL A 143 -33.07 -0.40 25.50
CA VAL A 143 -33.49 -0.05 26.86
C VAL A 143 -32.94 -1.05 27.87
N MET A 144 -33.10 -2.35 27.61
CA MET A 144 -32.59 -3.41 28.49
C MET A 144 -31.06 -3.35 28.63
N ALA A 145 -30.33 -3.07 27.55
CA ALA A 145 -28.89 -2.89 27.59
C ALA A 145 -28.48 -1.67 28.43
N ARG A 146 -29.19 -0.54 28.29
CA ARG A 146 -28.98 0.66 29.11
C ARG A 146 -29.24 0.38 30.59
N GLU A 147 -30.34 -0.31 30.91
CA GLU A 147 -30.66 -0.73 32.26
C GLU A 147 -29.57 -1.62 32.87
N ARG A 148 -29.11 -2.62 32.11
CA ARG A 148 -28.03 -3.53 32.55
C ARG A 148 -26.76 -2.75 32.88
N LYS A 149 -26.37 -1.79 32.03
CA LYS A 149 -25.22 -0.92 32.27
C LYS A 149 -25.41 -0.08 33.54
N ARG A 150 -26.59 0.52 33.73
CA ARG A 150 -26.95 1.29 34.94
C ARG A 150 -26.86 0.44 36.21
N ARG A 151 -27.45 -0.77 36.19
CA ARG A 151 -27.40 -1.72 37.33
C ARG A 151 -25.96 -2.11 37.66
N LYS A 152 -25.14 -2.42 36.65
CA LYS A 152 -23.71 -2.73 36.84
C LYS A 152 -22.95 -1.57 37.47
N ALA A 153 -23.15 -0.34 36.98
CA ALA A 153 -22.52 0.86 37.55
C ALA A 153 -22.94 1.08 39.02
N LYS A 154 -24.24 0.93 39.34
CA LYS A 154 -24.74 1.02 40.72
C LYS A 154 -24.12 -0.04 41.64
N ARG A 155 -24.01 -1.29 41.16
CA ARG A 155 -23.34 -2.37 41.91
C ARG A 155 -21.89 -2.04 42.21
N LEU A 156 -21.13 -1.57 41.23
CA LEU A 156 -19.73 -1.17 41.41
C LEU A 156 -19.59 0.01 42.37
N ALA A 157 -20.47 1.01 42.30
CA ALA A 157 -20.49 2.14 43.21
C ALA A 157 -20.78 1.68 44.66
N ASN A 158 -21.76 0.79 44.85
CA ASN A 158 -22.07 0.23 46.16
C ASN A 158 -20.90 -0.59 46.72
N GLN A 159 -20.24 -1.41 45.90
CA GLN A 159 -19.05 -2.16 46.30
C GLN A 159 -17.90 -1.23 46.72
N ARG A 160 -17.67 -0.13 45.98
CA ARG A 160 -16.66 0.88 46.36
C ARG A 160 -16.99 1.54 47.70
N ARG A 161 -18.26 1.89 47.94
CA ARG A 161 -18.71 2.46 49.23
C ARG A 161 -18.53 1.49 50.39
N LEU A 162 -18.87 0.21 50.21
CA LEU A 162 -18.68 -0.81 51.23
C LEU A 162 -17.20 -1.02 51.56
N ARG A 163 -16.34 -1.08 50.53
CA ARG A 163 -14.88 -1.17 50.73
C ARG A 163 -14.32 0.03 51.48
N ALA A 164 -14.77 1.25 51.17
CA ALA A 164 -14.36 2.45 51.88
C ALA A 164 -14.78 2.41 53.36
N LYS A 165 -16.03 2.05 53.66
CA LYS A 165 -16.51 1.91 55.05
C LYS A 165 -15.74 0.86 55.86
N LEU A 166 -15.45 -0.29 55.26
CA LEU A 166 -14.67 -1.33 55.91
C LEU A 166 -13.24 -0.87 56.21
N ALA A 167 -12.63 -0.09 55.29
CA ALA A 167 -11.32 0.50 55.52
C ALA A 167 -11.32 1.54 56.66
N GLU A 168 -12.35 2.38 56.74
CA GLU A 168 -12.53 3.34 57.85
C GLU A 168 -12.68 2.61 59.21
N GLN A 169 -13.47 1.54 59.26
CA GLN A 169 -13.64 0.74 60.49
C GLN A 169 -12.34 0.05 60.92
N ALA A 170 -11.58 -0.50 59.98
CA ALA A 170 -10.29 -1.13 60.27
C ALA A 170 -9.25 -0.11 60.78
N GLY A 171 -9.29 1.12 60.28
CA GLY A 171 -8.39 2.19 60.74
C GLY A 171 -8.74 2.75 62.13
N ALA A 172 -9.99 2.63 62.58
CA ALA A 172 -10.44 3.13 63.88
C ALA A 172 -10.21 2.15 65.05
N GLN A 173 -9.74 0.93 64.79
CA GLN A 173 -9.45 -0.10 65.80
C GLN A 173 -7.96 -0.17 66.19
N ILE A 174 -7.14 0.78 65.72
CA ILE A 174 -5.73 0.95 66.06
C ILE A 174 -5.61 2.17 66.95
#